data_AF-A0A967GAY7-F1
#
_entry.id   AF-A0A967GAY7-F1
#
_cell.length_a   1.000
_cell.length_b   1.000
_cell.length_c   1.000
_cell.angle_alpha   90.00
_cell.angle_beta   90.00
_cell.angle_gamma   90.00
#
_symmetry.space_group_name_H-M   'P 1'
#
loop_
_entity.id
_entity.type
_entity.pdbx_description
1 polymer ?
#
loop_
_entity_poly.entity_id
_entity_poly.type
_entity_poly.pdbx_seq_one_letter_code
_entity_poly.pdbx_strand_id
1 'polypeptide(L)' 'MEALNEAMHQEMERDPAVFVMGEDVALTGGIFGTTQGLLERFGAERVRDTPISEAGFCGAGVGAAIAGMRP' A
#
# COMPACT_ATOMS: atom_id res chain seq x y z
N MET A 1 7.18 -10.72 -9.83
CA MET A 1 6.98 -9.65 -8.81
C MET A 1 7.07 -8.28 -9.42
N GLU A 2 7.99 -8.06 -10.35
CA GLU A 2 8.06 -6.82 -11.15
C GLU A 2 6.71 -6.43 -11.80
N ALA A 3 5.98 -7.39 -12.39
CA ALA A 3 4.65 -7.10 -12.95
C ALA A 3 3.61 -6.61 -11.92
N LEU A 4 3.66 -7.09 -10.66
CA LEU A 4 2.77 -6.64 -9.60
C LEU A 4 3.18 -5.24 -9.11
N ASN A 5 4.48 -5.02 -8.95
CA ASN A 5 5.03 -3.73 -8.58
C ASN A 5 4.70 -2.65 -9.62
N GLU A 6 4.84 -2.97 -10.91
CA GLU A 6 4.49 -2.09 -12.02
C GLU A 6 2.99 -1.77 -12.03
N ALA A 7 2.13 -2.78 -11.84
CA ALA A 7 0.68 -2.56 -11.76
C ALA A 7 0.31 -1.63 -10.60
N MET A 8 0.93 -1.81 -9.43
CA MET A 8 0.71 -0.93 -8.28
C MET A 8 1.19 0.50 -8.54
N HIS A 9 2.35 0.68 -9.19
CA HIS A 9 2.81 2.00 -9.61
C HIS A 9 1.82 2.69 -10.55
N GLN A 10 1.34 1.97 -11.57
CA GLN A 10 0.39 2.50 -12.54
C GLN A 10 -0.94 2.90 -11.87
N GLU A 11 -1.52 2.05 -11.02
CA GLU A 11 -2.79 2.36 -10.37
C GLU A 11 -2.66 3.47 -9.31
N MET A 12 -1.57 3.51 -8.55
CA MET A 12 -1.32 4.57 -7.57
C MET A 12 -1.07 5.94 -8.21
N GLU A 13 -0.46 5.97 -9.40
CA GLU A 13 -0.29 7.18 -10.20
C GLU A 13 -1.61 7.63 -10.85
N ARG A 14 -2.41 6.68 -11.35
CA ARG A 14 -3.69 6.95 -11.98
C ARG A 14 -4.73 7.51 -11.01
N ASP A 15 -4.78 7.01 -9.78
CA ASP A 15 -5.82 7.33 -8.82
C ASP A 15 -5.23 7.72 -7.45
N PRO A 16 -5.39 8.98 -7.00
CA PRO A 16 -4.86 9.44 -5.73
C PRO A 16 -5.52 8.78 -4.50
N ALA A 17 -6.65 8.10 -4.66
CA ALA A 17 -7.32 7.36 -3.60
C ALA A 17 -6.69 5.97 -3.33
N VAL A 18 -5.84 5.46 -4.23
CA VAL A 18 -5.23 4.12 -4.11
C VAL A 18 -4.04 4.14 -3.18
N PHE A 19 -4.00 3.36 -2.11
CA PHE A 19 -2.83 3.35 -1.23
C PHE A 19 -2.50 1.93 -0.78
N VAL A 20 -1.30 1.74 -0.23
CA VAL A 20 -0.85 0.45 0.27
C VAL A 20 -0.61 0.54 1.77
N MET A 21 -1.13 -0.42 2.52
CA MET A 21 -0.75 -0.64 3.91
C MET A 21 -0.63 -2.13 4.22
N GLY A 22 0.30 -2.48 5.10
CA GLY A 22 0.55 -3.86 5.50
C GLY A 22 1.88 -4.01 6.21
N GLU A 23 2.26 -5.23 6.51
CA GLU A 23 3.53 -5.53 7.18
C GLU A 23 4.70 -5.45 6.19
N ASP A 24 5.73 -4.70 6.58
CA ASP A 24 6.98 -4.52 5.82
C ASP A 24 6.79 -3.98 4.38
N VAL A 25 5.67 -3.33 4.07
CA VAL A 25 5.36 -2.85 2.71
C VAL A 25 6.01 -1.51 2.37
N ALA A 26 6.39 -0.70 3.36
CA ALA A 26 6.94 0.63 3.13
C ALA A 26 8.48 0.59 3.03
N LEU A 27 9.20 0.75 4.14
CA LEU A 27 10.67 0.89 4.11
C LEU A 27 11.38 -0.35 3.54
N THR A 28 10.84 -1.53 3.80
CA THR A 28 11.39 -2.81 3.31
C THR A 28 10.99 -3.07 1.84
N GLY A 29 9.98 -2.37 1.31
CA GLY A 29 9.45 -2.60 -0.04
C GLY A 29 8.80 -3.97 -0.22
N GLY A 30 8.28 -4.53 0.87
CA GLY A 30 7.70 -5.88 0.95
C GLY A 30 8.80 -6.93 1.06
N ILE A 31 8.56 -7.97 1.86
CA ILE A 31 9.52 -9.08 2.05
C ILE A 31 9.93 -9.78 0.75
N PHE A 32 9.09 -9.69 -0.29
CA PHE A 32 9.39 -10.22 -1.62
C PHE A 32 9.69 -9.12 -2.66
N GLY A 33 9.73 -7.85 -2.27
CA GLY A 33 10.04 -6.74 -3.18
C GLY A 33 8.88 -6.27 -4.06
N THR A 34 7.62 -6.61 -3.70
CA THR A 34 6.45 -6.26 -4.52
C THR A 34 6.06 -4.78 -4.39
N THR A 35 6.42 -4.10 -3.31
CA THR A 35 6.12 -2.67 -3.06
C THR A 35 7.36 -1.77 -3.12
N GLN A 36 8.49 -2.30 -3.59
CA GLN A 36 9.74 -1.55 -3.78
C GLN A 36 9.53 -0.26 -4.58
N GLY A 37 10.16 0.84 -4.13
CA GLY A 37 10.09 2.15 -4.80
C GLY A 37 8.81 2.95 -4.57
N LEU A 38 7.74 2.33 -4.05
CA LEU A 38 6.46 3.03 -3.86
C LEU A 38 6.55 4.12 -2.79
N LEU A 39 7.26 3.86 -1.68
CA LEU A 39 7.37 4.83 -0.60
C LEU A 39 8.11 6.09 -1.05
N GLU A 40 9.20 5.92 -1.80
CA GLU A 40 10.00 7.02 -2.35
C GLU A 40 9.18 7.86 -3.34
N ARG A 41 8.32 7.20 -4.14
CA ARG A 41 7.53 7.87 -5.18
C ARG A 41 6.26 8.54 -4.65
N PHE A 42 5.53 7.89 -3.75
CA PHE A 42 4.18 8.32 -3.33
C PHE A 42 4.12 8.83 -1.89
N GLY A 43 5.18 8.62 -1.09
CA GLY A 43 5.30 9.12 0.27
C GLY A 43 4.53 8.33 1.33
N ALA A 44 4.83 8.63 2.59
CA ALA A 44 4.29 7.92 3.76
C ALA A 44 2.77 8.07 3.95
N GLU A 45 2.14 9.01 3.25
CA GLU A 45 0.69 9.15 3.25
C GLU A 45 -0.03 8.10 2.38
N ARG A 46 0.71 7.43 1.49
CA ARG A 46 0.17 6.46 0.52
C ARG A 46 0.79 5.08 0.62
N VAL A 47 1.87 4.91 1.39
CA VAL A 47 2.54 3.63 1.64
C VAL A 47 2.88 3.54 3.13
N ARG A 48 2.26 2.62 3.85
CA ARG A 48 2.31 2.56 5.32
C ARG A 48 2.60 1.16 5.86
N ASP A 49 3.62 1.06 6.71
CA ASP A 49 3.80 -0.15 7.53
C ASP A 49 2.74 -0.24 8.62
N THR A 50 2.30 -1.46 8.92
CA THR A 50 1.34 -1.75 9.99
C THR A 50 1.96 -2.67 11.04
N PRO A 51 1.46 -2.66 12.30
CA PRO A 51 1.76 -3.73 13.25
C PRO A 51 1.31 -5.09 12.72
N ILE A 52 1.84 -6.17 13.31
CA ILE A 52 1.40 -7.56 13.06
C ILE A 52 0.03 -7.77 13.71
N SER A 53 -1.00 -7.29 13.03
CA SER A 53 -2.39 -7.28 13.48
C SER A 53 -3.32 -7.26 12.28
N GLU A 54 -3.49 -8.43 11.67
CA GLU A 54 -4.17 -8.62 10.39
C GLU A 54 -5.62 -8.16 10.47
N ALA A 55 -6.33 -8.53 11.53
CA ALA A 55 -7.69 -8.05 11.76
C ALA A 55 -7.76 -6.51 11.86
N GLY A 56 -6.73 -5.89 12.45
CA GLY A 56 -6.65 -4.45 12.62
C GLY A 56 -6.53 -3.72 11.28
N PHE A 57 -5.50 -4.03 10.48
CA PHE A 57 -5.31 -3.34 9.21
C PHE A 57 -6.33 -3.78 8.14
N CYS A 58 -6.85 -5.02 8.18
CA CYS A 58 -7.98 -5.41 7.33
C CYS A 58 -9.23 -4.57 7.65
N GLY A 59 -9.55 -4.38 8.94
CA GLY A 59 -10.67 -3.54 9.37
C GLY A 59 -10.47 -2.07 8.98
N ALA A 60 -9.26 -1.54 9.13
CA ALA A 60 -8.91 -0.20 8.66
C ALA A 60 -9.09 -0.07 7.14
N GLY A 61 -8.76 -1.10 6.37
CA GLY A 61 -8.92 -1.13 4.92
C GLY A 61 -10.39 -1.09 4.53
N VAL A 62 -11.22 -1.90 5.17
CA VAL A 62 -12.69 -1.85 4.98
C VAL A 62 -13.23 -0.45 5.30
N GLY A 63 -12.83 0.15 6.43
CA GLY A 63 -13.24 1.50 6.82
C GLY A 63 -12.82 2.56 5.81
N ALA A 64 -11.58 2.50 5.33
CA ALA A 64 -11.06 3.42 4.32
C ALA A 64 -11.80 3.28 2.98
N ALA A 65 -12.11 2.04 2.56
CA ALA A 65 -12.89 1.78 1.36
C ALA A 65 -14.32 2.35 1.46
N ILE A 66 -14.97 2.21 2.61
CA ILE A 66 -16.28 2.85 2.88
C ILE A 66 -16.18 4.38 2.79
N ALA A 67 -15.08 4.96 3.26
CA ALA A 67 -14.82 6.40 3.18
C ALA A 67 -14.43 6.90 1.77
N GLY A 68 -14.41 6.02 0.76
CA GLY A 68 -14.14 6.37 -0.63
C GLY A 68 -12.66 6.23 -1.05
N MET A 69 -11.80 5.73 -0.16
CA MET A 69 -10.42 5.38 -0.51
C MET A 69 -10.36 4.02 -1.22
N ARG A 70 -9.19 3.68 -1.77
CA ARG A 70 -8.94 2.42 -2.47
C ARG A 70 -7.71 1.71 -1.88
N PRO A 71 -7.78 1.24 -0.62
CA PRO A 71 -6.72 0.46 0.03
C PRO A 71 -6.43 -0.86 -0.69
#